data_AF-A0A117UUS1-F1
#
_entry.id   AF-A0A117UUS1-F1
#
_cell.length_a   1.000
_cell.length_b   1.000
_cell.length_c   1.000
_cell.angle_alpha   90.00
_cell.angle_beta   90.00
_cell.angle_gamma   90.00
#
_symmetry.space_group_name_H-M   'P 1'
#
loop_
_entity.id
_entity.type
_entity.pdbx_description
1 polymer ?
#
loop_
_entity_poly.entity_id
_entity_poly.type
_entity_poly.pdbx_seq_one_letter_code
_entity_poly.pdbx_strand_id
1 'polypeptide(L)' 'MTHAAPLPPITAPADIMLEARTNCAARATSRGKPELADAFMRCTQDAGWAIRHEVAKLLAERAS' A
#
# COMPACT_ATOMS: atom_id res chain seq x y z
N MET A 1 1.86 28.12 -6.25
CA MET A 1 1.68 26.76 -5.69
C MET A 1 1.81 25.79 -6.85
N THR A 2 2.92 25.07 -6.97
CA THR A 2 3.10 24.06 -8.03
C THR A 2 2.31 22.83 -7.64
N HIS A 3 1.26 22.49 -8.39
CA HIS A 3 0.54 21.24 -8.22
C HIS A 3 1.50 20.11 -8.62
N ALA A 4 1.95 19.29 -7.65
CA ALA A 4 2.77 18.14 -7.97
C ALA A 4 1.97 17.19 -8.88
N ALA A 5 2.61 16.68 -9.93
CA ALA A 5 1.96 15.73 -10.82
C ALA A 5 1.51 14.49 -10.02
N PRO A 6 0.32 13.92 -10.33
CA PRO A 6 -0.15 12.72 -9.65
C PRO A 6 0.83 11.57 -9.88
N LEU A 7 1.11 10.80 -8.83
CA LEU A 7 1.97 9.61 -8.92
C LEU A 7 1.34 8.58 -9.86
N PRO A 8 2.14 7.85 -10.66
CA PRO A 8 1.61 6.81 -11.54
C PRO A 8 0.90 5.72 -10.73
N PRO A 9 -0.17 5.12 -11.26
CA PRO A 9 -0.84 4.01 -10.60
C PRO A 9 0.13 2.89 -10.25
N ILE A 10 0.02 2.37 -9.02
CA ILE A 10 0.79 1.19 -8.62
C ILE A 10 0.24 -0.03 -9.38
N THR A 11 1.12 -0.85 -9.95
CA THR A 11 0.73 -2.02 -10.75
C THR A 11 1.41 -3.28 -10.20
N ALA A 12 0.60 -4.25 -9.78
CA ALA A 12 1.03 -5.57 -9.36
C ALA A 12 -0.14 -6.57 -9.48
N PRO A 13 0.12 -7.88 -9.52
CA PRO A 13 -0.90 -8.91 -9.36
C PRO A 13 -1.86 -8.65 -8.18
N ALA A 14 -3.11 -9.07 -8.33
CA ALA A 14 -4.16 -8.76 -7.36
C ALA A 14 -3.89 -9.37 -5.98
N ASP A 15 -3.27 -10.55 -5.91
CA ASP A 15 -2.86 -11.20 -4.67
C ASP A 15 -1.78 -10.40 -3.95
N ILE A 16 -0.77 -9.88 -4.68
CA ILE A 16 0.26 -8.99 -4.13
C ILE A 16 -0.37 -7.71 -3.59
N MET A 17 -1.29 -7.11 -4.33
CA MET A 17 -1.99 -5.90 -3.90
C MET A 17 -2.82 -6.14 -2.63
N LEU A 18 -3.52 -7.28 -2.54
CA LEU A 18 -4.29 -7.65 -1.37
C LEU A 18 -3.38 -7.85 -0.15
N GLU A 19 -2.33 -8.64 -0.30
CA GLU A 19 -1.36 -8.92 0.76
C GLU A 19 -0.69 -7.63 1.25
N ALA A 20 -0.26 -6.76 0.34
CA ALA A 20 0.35 -5.49 0.69
C ALA A 20 -0.60 -4.59 1.51
N ARG A 21 -1.88 -4.53 1.12
CA ARG A 21 -2.91 -3.76 1.86
C ARG A 21 -3.17 -4.37 3.23
N THR A 22 -3.28 -5.69 3.33
CA THR A 22 -3.44 -6.39 4.61
C THR A 22 -2.27 -6.14 5.54
N ASN A 23 -1.02 -6.23 5.05
CA ASN A 23 0.18 -5.96 5.85
C ASN A 23 0.23 -4.50 6.32
N CYS A 24 -0.08 -3.56 5.43
CA CYS A 24 -0.15 -2.14 5.79
C CYS A 24 -1.26 -1.86 6.82
N ALA A 25 -2.44 -2.45 6.65
CA ALA A 25 -3.56 -2.31 7.58
C ALA A 25 -3.23 -2.89 8.96
N ALA A 26 -2.64 -4.09 9.01
CA ALA A 26 -2.21 -4.70 10.27
C ALA A 26 -1.21 -3.82 11.03
N ARG A 27 -0.23 -3.24 10.33
CA ARG A 27 0.73 -2.30 10.93
C ARG A 27 0.09 -0.99 11.38
N ALA A 28 -0.95 -0.51 10.69
CA ALA A 28 -1.69 0.67 11.11
C ALA A 28 -2.50 0.38 12.40
N THR A 29 -3.19 -0.77 12.46
CA THR A 29 -3.89 -1.24 13.66
C THR A 29 -2.94 -1.40 14.85
N SER A 30 -1.76 -2.01 14.66
CA SER A 30 -0.79 -2.20 15.74
C SER A 30 -0.21 -0.88 16.27
N ARG A 31 -0.32 0.21 15.50
CA ARG A 31 0.05 1.57 15.89
C ARG A 31 -1.12 2.36 16.50
N GLY A 32 -2.27 1.72 16.71
CA GLY A 32 -3.48 2.38 17.22
C GLY A 32 -4.15 3.33 16.22
N LYS A 33 -4.00 3.08 14.91
CA LYS A 33 -4.58 3.91 13.83
C LYS A 33 -5.60 3.13 12.99
N PRO A 34 -6.77 2.78 13.55
CA PRO A 34 -7.78 1.98 12.86
C PRO A 34 -8.33 2.65 11.59
N GLU A 35 -8.47 3.98 11.57
CA GLU A 35 -8.95 4.72 10.40
C GLU A 35 -7.99 4.65 9.21
N LEU A 36 -6.68 4.59 9.49
CA LEU A 36 -5.66 4.39 8.47
C LEU A 36 -5.64 2.94 7.98
N ALA A 37 -5.84 1.98 8.87
CA ALA A 37 -5.94 0.56 8.50
C ALA A 37 -7.08 0.34 7.49
N ASP A 38 -8.25 0.91 7.78
CA ASP A 38 -9.39 0.88 6.89
C ASP A 38 -9.11 1.58 5.54
N ALA A 39 -8.35 2.67 5.54
CA ALA A 39 -8.01 3.39 4.31
C ALA A 39 -7.15 2.53 3.36
N PHE A 40 -6.27 1.68 3.89
CA PHE A 40 -5.58 0.67 3.08
C PHE A 40 -6.56 -0.35 2.49
N MET A 41 -7.50 -0.87 3.29
CA MET A 41 -8.46 -1.88 2.84
C MET A 41 -9.49 -1.34 1.83
N ARG A 42 -9.75 -0.03 1.84
CA ARG A 42 -10.60 0.66 0.85
C ARG A 42 -9.84 1.13 -0.39
N CYS A 43 -8.57 0.75 -0.56
CA CYS A 43 -7.71 1.14 -1.67
C CYS A 43 -7.46 2.66 -1.79
N THR A 44 -7.77 3.46 -0.76
CA THR A 44 -7.61 4.93 -0.81
C THR A 44 -6.20 5.39 -0.43
N GLN A 45 -5.31 4.45 -0.10
CA GLN A 45 -3.91 4.71 0.21
C GLN A 45 -2.93 4.24 -0.87
N ASP A 46 -3.40 3.76 -2.02
CA ASP A 46 -2.57 3.18 -3.10
C ASP A 46 -1.50 4.14 -3.67
N ALA A 47 -1.68 5.46 -3.50
CA ALA A 47 -0.67 6.45 -3.86
C ALA A 47 0.44 6.63 -2.81
N GLY A 48 0.21 6.20 -1.57
CA GLY A 48 1.11 6.41 -0.44
C GLY A 48 2.41 5.61 -0.53
N TRP A 49 3.46 6.14 0.11
CA TRP A 49 4.77 5.47 0.12
C TRP A 49 4.72 4.07 0.76
N ALA A 50 3.96 3.89 1.84
CA ALA A 50 3.92 2.64 2.59
C ALA A 50 3.46 1.44 1.76
N ILE A 51 2.38 1.59 0.98
CA ILE A 51 1.87 0.51 0.13
C ILE A 51 2.78 0.26 -1.07
N ARG A 52 3.35 1.31 -1.67
CA ARG A 52 4.31 1.18 -2.77
C ARG A 52 5.56 0.42 -2.34
N HIS A 53 6.07 0.73 -1.16
CA HIS A 53 7.20 0.01 -0.57
C HIS A 53 6.85 -1.45 -0.29
N GLU A 54 5.69 -1.74 0.29
CA GLU A 54 5.27 -3.12 0.58
C GLU A 54 5.09 -3.96 -0.69
N VAL A 55 4.47 -3.39 -1.73
CA VAL A 55 4.31 -4.07 -3.02
C VAL A 55 5.67 -4.35 -3.68
N ALA A 56 6.59 -3.38 -3.66
CA ALA A 56 7.94 -3.58 -4.20
C ALA A 56 8.69 -4.71 -3.47
N LYS A 57 8.56 -4.76 -2.14
CA LYS A 57 9.12 -5.84 -1.32
C LYS A 57 8.53 -7.20 -1.72
N LEU A 58 7.21 -7.32 -1.78
CA LEU A 58 6.52 -8.58 -2.12
C LEU A 58 6.81 -9.06 -3.54
N LEU A 59 6.99 -8.15 -4.49
CA LEU A 59 7.43 -8.47 -5.86
C LEU A 59 8.85 -9.04 -5.86
N ALA A 60 9.77 -8.45 -5.10
CA ALA A 60 11.15 -8.93 -5.01
C ALA A 60 11.24 -10.32 -4.36
N GLU A 61 10.45 -10.57 -3.30
CA GLU A 61 10.39 -11.87 -2.63
C GLU A 61 9.88 -12.99 -3.53
N ARG A 62 8.91 -12.70 -4.41
CA ARG A 62 8.35 -13.67 -5.37
C ARG A 62 9.21 -13.89 -6.62
N ALA A 63 10.16 -12.99 -6.89
CA ALA A 63 11.08 -13.11 -8.01
C ALA A 63 12.34 -13.94 -7.69
N SER A 64 12.50 -14.35 -6.42
CA SER A 64 13.61 -15.15 -5.90
C SER A 64 13.23 -16.63 -5.85
#